data_AF-A0A382BY87-F1
#
_entry.id   AF-A0A382BY87-F1
#
_cell.length_a   1.000
_cell.length_b   1.000
_cell.length_c   1.000
_cell.angle_alpha   90.00
_cell.angle_beta   90.00
_cell.angle_gamma   90.00
#
_symmetry.space_group_name_H-M   'P 1'
#
loop_
_entity.id
_entity.type
_entity.pdbx_description
1 polymer ?
#
loop_
_entity_poly.entity_id
_entity_poly.type
_entity_poly.pdbx_seq_one_letter_code
_entity_poly.pdbx_strand_id
1 'polypeptide(L)'
;MPIRFLICLLLSLSCSARLVKAETTKPSGSPSILPSSSRLEKLWNEGEFTEGVAVAADGSVYFSDIPSGEGTSGQVHKFDPKTRKTTVHCSASGKSNGLMFDRDGRLIACCGANNGLMALCEILPNGKVKVLTGKFNGGRYL
;
A
#
# COMPACT_ATOMS: atom_id res chain seq x y z
N MET A 1 -9.87 -46.55 -38.04
CA MET A 1 -9.02 -45.58 -37.32
C MET A 1 -9.81 -44.60 -36.39
N PRO A 2 -10.76 -45.01 -35.52
CA PRO A 2 -11.34 -44.06 -34.55
C PRO A 2 -10.98 -44.33 -33.07
N ILE A 3 -10.37 -45.49 -32.74
CA ILE A 3 -10.20 -45.92 -31.34
C ILE A 3 -9.00 -45.27 -30.63
N ARG A 4 -7.99 -44.79 -31.39
CA ARG A 4 -6.78 -44.16 -30.80
C ARG A 4 -6.98 -42.72 -30.32
N PHE A 5 -8.02 -42.02 -30.77
CA PHE A 5 -8.27 -40.63 -30.38
C PHE A 5 -9.03 -40.48 -29.06
N LEU A 6 -9.73 -41.53 -28.61
CA LEU A 6 -10.54 -41.46 -27.39
C LEU A 6 -9.72 -41.69 -26.11
N ILE A 7 -8.57 -42.36 -26.20
CA ILE A 7 -7.71 -42.69 -25.05
C ILE A 7 -6.88 -41.48 -24.59
N CYS A 8 -6.50 -40.57 -25.50
CA CYS A 8 -5.73 -39.37 -25.14
C CYS A 8 -6.57 -38.28 -24.44
N LEU A 9 -7.90 -38.31 -24.56
CA LEU A 9 -8.78 -37.33 -23.92
C LEU A 9 -9.09 -37.66 -22.45
N LEU A 10 -8.92 -38.92 -22.03
CA LEU A 10 -9.20 -39.36 -20.66
C LEU A 10 -8.00 -39.22 -19.70
N LEU A 11 -6.78 -39.04 -20.23
CA LEU A 11 -5.56 -38.84 -19.44
C LEU A 11 -5.25 -37.37 -19.12
N SER A 12 -5.92 -36.41 -19.76
CA SER A 12 -5.74 -34.98 -19.48
C SER A 12 -6.66 -34.45 -18.37
N LEU A 13 -7.64 -35.23 -17.91
CA LEU A 13 -8.61 -34.80 -16.90
C LEU A 13 -8.16 -35.04 -15.44
N SER A 14 -7.11 -35.83 -15.21
CA SER A 14 -6.70 -36.26 -13.87
C SER A 14 -5.65 -35.38 -13.19
N CYS A 15 -5.11 -34.37 -13.86
CA CYS A 15 -4.16 -33.42 -13.27
C CYS A 15 -4.76 -32.02 -13.10
N SER A 16 -5.98 -31.96 -12.54
CA SER A 16 -6.43 -30.72 -11.91
C SER A 16 -5.61 -30.56 -10.62
N ALA A 17 -4.43 -29.96 -10.73
CA ALA A 17 -3.65 -29.54 -9.58
C ALA A 17 -4.58 -28.69 -8.71
N ARG A 18 -5.03 -29.24 -7.57
CA ARG A 18 -5.77 -28.45 -6.60
C ARG A 18 -4.82 -27.35 -6.16
N LEU A 19 -5.15 -26.11 -6.49
CA LEU A 19 -4.55 -24.95 -5.87
C LEU A 19 -4.83 -25.07 -4.37
N VAL A 20 -3.88 -25.64 -3.64
CA VAL A 20 -3.87 -25.61 -2.19
C VAL A 20 -3.64 -24.15 -1.85
N LYS A 21 -4.74 -23.44 -1.59
CA LYS A 21 -4.69 -22.08 -1.08
C LYS A 21 -4.11 -22.21 0.32
N ALA A 22 -2.85 -21.86 0.49
CA ALA A 22 -2.19 -21.87 1.79
C ALA A 22 -3.07 -21.07 2.75
N GLU A 23 -3.56 -21.74 3.79
CA GLU A 23 -4.40 -21.10 4.80
C GLU A 23 -3.48 -20.13 5.57
N THR A 24 -3.84 -18.85 5.59
CA THR A 24 -3.05 -17.85 6.31
C THR A 24 -3.00 -18.24 7.78
N THR A 25 -1.80 -18.28 8.35
CA THR A 25 -1.58 -18.70 9.73
C THR A 25 -2.45 -17.86 10.66
N LYS A 26 -3.26 -18.51 11.50
CA LYS A 26 -4.05 -17.79 12.50
C LYS A 26 -3.07 -17.10 13.45
N PRO A 27 -3.22 -15.78 13.72
CA PRO A 27 -2.42 -15.12 14.74
C PRO A 27 -2.60 -15.85 16.07
N SER A 28 -1.52 -16.32 16.70
CA SER A 28 -1.54 -17.04 17.98
C SER A 28 -1.62 -16.11 19.21
N GLY A 29 -2.11 -14.87 19.01
CA GLY A 29 -2.06 -13.80 20.00
C GLY A 29 -2.98 -13.98 21.22
N SER A 30 -2.89 -13.04 22.16
CA SER A 30 -3.78 -12.97 23.31
C SER A 30 -5.20 -12.54 22.89
N PRO A 31 -6.27 -13.23 23.34
CA PRO A 31 -7.66 -12.83 23.07
C PRO A 31 -7.99 -11.41 23.52
N SER A 32 -7.23 -10.85 24.48
CA SER A 32 -7.39 -9.48 24.96
C SER A 32 -6.93 -8.40 23.98
N ILE A 33 -6.09 -8.76 23.00
CA ILE A 33 -5.53 -7.84 22.01
C ILE A 33 -6.16 -8.09 20.64
N LEU A 34 -6.24 -9.35 20.22
CA LEU A 34 -6.81 -9.77 18.95
C LEU A 34 -7.69 -11.01 19.19
N PRO A 35 -8.99 -10.96 18.83
CA PRO A 35 -9.84 -12.14 18.88
C PRO A 35 -9.23 -13.28 18.06
N SER A 36 -9.41 -14.52 18.53
CA SER A 36 -8.95 -15.72 17.79
C SER A 36 -9.64 -15.89 16.43
N SER A 37 -10.76 -15.20 16.20
CA SER A 37 -11.45 -15.10 14.91
C SER A 37 -10.77 -14.14 13.91
N SER A 38 -9.79 -13.33 14.33
CA SER A 38 -9.06 -12.42 13.44
C SER A 38 -8.28 -13.17 12.36
N ARG A 39 -8.21 -12.58 11.17
CA ARG A 39 -7.47 -13.10 10.02
C ARG A 39 -6.65 -11.98 9.40
N LEU A 40 -5.45 -12.31 8.93
CA LEU A 40 -4.69 -11.39 8.10
C LEU A 40 -5.35 -11.31 6.73
N GLU A 41 -5.57 -10.09 6.26
CA GLU A 41 -6.13 -9.81 4.95
C GLU A 41 -5.19 -8.90 4.16
N LYS A 42 -4.94 -9.28 2.91
CA LYS A 42 -4.21 -8.43 1.96
C LYS A 42 -5.19 -7.46 1.30
N LEU A 43 -5.09 -6.17 1.66
CA LEU A 43 -5.93 -5.11 1.12
C LEU A 43 -5.40 -4.55 -0.21
N TRP A 44 -4.08 -4.50 -0.38
CA TRP A 44 -3.43 -3.98 -1.58
C TRP A 44 -1.97 -4.45 -1.65
N ASN A 45 -1.45 -4.71 -2.85
CA ASN A 45 -0.05 -5.09 -3.09
C ASN A 45 0.32 -4.94 -4.57
N GLU A 46 -0.06 -3.81 -5.18
CA GLU A 46 0.15 -3.55 -6.61
C GLU A 46 1.34 -2.61 -6.88
N GLY A 47 1.91 -2.03 -5.81
CA GLY A 47 3.06 -1.13 -5.85
C GLY A 47 4.40 -1.84 -5.64
N GLU A 48 5.44 -1.03 -5.44
CA GLU A 48 6.82 -1.49 -5.30
C GLU A 48 7.23 -1.62 -3.83
N PHE A 49 6.97 -0.58 -3.02
CA PHE A 49 7.43 -0.53 -1.63
C PHE A 49 6.48 0.32 -0.76
N THR A 50 5.63 -0.35 0.01
CA THR A 50 4.68 0.33 0.90
C THR A 50 5.35 0.80 2.19
N GLU A 51 5.11 2.04 2.59
CA GLU A 51 5.65 2.62 3.83
C GLU A 51 4.68 3.66 4.43
N GLY A 52 4.98 4.09 5.66
CA GLY A 52 4.35 5.25 6.31
C GLY A 52 2.83 5.24 6.28
N VAL A 53 2.21 4.48 7.18
CA VAL A 53 0.76 4.41 7.33
C VAL A 53 0.22 5.53 8.23
N ALA A 54 -0.89 6.15 7.85
CA ALA A 54 -1.63 7.11 8.67
C ALA A 54 -3.13 6.86 8.59
N VAL A 55 -3.83 6.91 9.72
CA VAL A 55 -5.29 6.75 9.77
C VAL A 55 -5.93 8.11 9.99
N ALA A 56 -6.86 8.48 9.08
CA ALA A 56 -7.65 9.70 9.20
C ALA A 56 -8.75 9.54 10.27
N ALA A 57 -9.30 10.65 10.74
CA ALA A 57 -10.38 10.64 11.75
C ALA A 57 -11.64 9.88 11.31
N ASP A 58 -11.89 9.76 10.00
CA ASP A 58 -13.01 8.99 9.43
C ASP A 58 -12.73 7.48 9.30
N GLY A 59 -11.54 7.04 9.72
CA GLY A 59 -11.08 5.65 9.63
C GLY A 59 -10.45 5.28 8.29
N SER A 60 -10.39 6.19 7.31
CA SER A 60 -9.65 5.97 6.07
C SER A 60 -8.16 5.78 6.35
N VAL A 61 -7.51 4.86 5.66
CA VAL A 61 -6.09 4.54 5.85
C VAL A 61 -5.28 5.04 4.66
N TYR A 62 -4.26 5.82 4.91
CA TYR A 62 -3.35 6.35 3.91
C TYR A 62 -1.98 5.70 4.06
N PHE A 63 -1.31 5.43 2.94
CA PHE A 63 0.03 4.85 2.95
C PHE A 63 0.78 5.22 1.68
N SER A 64 2.11 5.28 1.75
CA SER A 64 2.96 5.60 0.62
C SER A 64 3.31 4.34 -0.18
N ASP A 65 3.48 4.47 -1.49
CA ASP A 65 4.19 3.53 -2.35
C ASP A 65 5.42 4.23 -2.95
N ILE A 66 6.61 3.70 -2.66
CA ILE A 66 7.90 4.35 -2.90
C ILE A 66 8.69 3.59 -3.96
N PRO A 67 8.61 4.00 -5.23
CA PRO A 67 9.41 3.39 -6.29
C PRO A 67 10.92 3.67 -6.11
N SER A 68 11.74 2.69 -6.46
CA SER A 68 13.21 2.81 -6.46
C SER A 68 13.73 3.60 -7.66
N GLY A 69 13.00 3.59 -8.77
CA GLY A 69 13.43 4.21 -10.03
C GLY A 69 13.73 5.71 -9.93
N GLU A 70 14.74 6.15 -10.67
CA GLU A 70 15.03 7.58 -10.87
C GLU A 70 13.92 8.27 -11.68
N GLY A 71 13.67 9.55 -11.39
CA GLY A 71 12.63 10.34 -12.06
C GLY A 71 11.19 9.96 -11.69
N THR A 72 10.99 8.98 -10.81
CA THR A 72 9.66 8.62 -10.27
C THR A 72 9.30 9.49 -9.06
N SER A 73 8.01 9.79 -8.89
CA SER A 73 7.54 10.67 -7.82
C SER A 73 6.97 9.94 -6.60
N GLY A 74 6.71 8.64 -6.70
CA GLY A 74 5.94 7.90 -5.68
C GLY A 74 4.49 8.35 -5.57
N GLN A 75 3.71 7.56 -4.85
CA GLN A 75 2.28 7.77 -4.67
C GLN A 75 1.90 7.70 -3.19
N VAL A 76 0.80 8.34 -2.82
CA VAL A 76 0.07 8.03 -1.59
C VAL A 76 -1.27 7.45 -1.98
N HIS A 77 -1.55 6.27 -1.45
CA HIS A 77 -2.80 5.56 -1.61
C HIS A 77 -3.73 5.83 -0.43
N LYS A 78 -5.04 5.67 -0.65
CA LYS A 78 -6.10 5.71 0.35
C LYS A 78 -6.90 4.41 0.28
N PHE A 79 -6.97 3.69 1.39
CA PHE A 79 -7.93 2.61 1.60
C PHE A 79 -9.15 3.15 2.36
N ASP A 80 -10.33 2.94 1.79
CA ASP A 80 -11.60 3.24 2.43
C ASP A 80 -12.20 1.95 3.04
N PRO A 81 -12.34 1.85 4.37
CA PRO A 81 -12.87 0.65 5.01
C PRO A 81 -14.35 0.40 4.70
N LYS A 82 -15.14 1.43 4.32
CA LYS A 82 -16.57 1.30 4.01
C LYS A 82 -16.76 0.67 2.64
N THR A 83 -16.02 1.15 1.64
CA THR A 83 -16.12 0.65 0.25
C THR A 83 -15.16 -0.49 -0.04
N ARG A 84 -14.19 -0.73 0.85
CA ARG A 84 -13.16 -1.78 0.75
C ARG A 84 -12.26 -1.60 -0.47
N LYS A 85 -12.11 -0.37 -0.94
CA LYS A 85 -11.31 -0.01 -2.11
C LYS A 85 -10.07 0.78 -1.72
N THR A 86 -8.98 0.48 -2.42
CA THR A 86 -7.76 1.29 -2.40
C THR A 86 -7.70 2.12 -3.67
N THR A 87 -7.50 3.42 -3.55
CA THR A 87 -7.34 4.35 -4.68
C THR A 87 -6.11 5.22 -4.50
N VAL A 88 -5.61 5.79 -5.60
CA VAL A 88 -4.52 6.79 -5.54
C VAL A 88 -5.11 8.10 -5.01
N HIS A 89 -4.55 8.61 -3.92
CA HIS A 89 -4.89 9.92 -3.38
C HIS A 89 -3.95 11.01 -3.90
N CYS A 90 -2.65 10.76 -3.92
CA CYS A 90 -1.63 11.63 -4.49
C CYS A 90 -0.78 10.84 -5.48
N SER A 91 -0.75 11.26 -6.75
CA SER A 91 -0.01 10.56 -7.81
C SER A 91 1.48 10.95 -7.90
N ALA A 92 1.87 12.04 -7.24
CA ALA A 92 3.24 12.54 -7.25
C ALA A 92 3.62 13.06 -5.85
N SER A 93 3.92 12.14 -4.94
CA SER A 93 4.14 12.45 -3.53
C SER A 93 5.52 13.02 -3.21
N GLY A 94 6.43 13.05 -4.19
CA GLY A 94 7.83 13.42 -3.95
C GLY A 94 8.58 12.36 -3.14
N LYS A 95 8.19 11.09 -3.31
CA LYS A 95 8.65 9.91 -2.58
C LYS A 95 8.45 10.08 -1.07
N SER A 96 7.18 10.31 -0.71
CA SER A 96 6.74 10.33 0.70
C SER A 96 7.04 8.99 1.37
N ASN A 97 7.50 9.03 2.61
CA ASN A 97 7.55 7.87 3.50
C ASN A 97 6.62 8.14 4.68
N GLY A 98 7.13 8.65 5.79
CA GLY A 98 6.35 8.89 7.00
C GLY A 98 5.15 9.81 6.75
N LEU A 99 3.96 9.34 7.15
CA LEU A 99 2.69 10.05 7.05
C LEU A 99 2.09 10.25 8.45
N MET A 100 1.40 11.37 8.64
CA MET A 100 0.65 11.64 9.88
C MET A 100 -0.50 12.62 9.60
N PHE A 101 -1.67 12.37 10.16
CA PHE A 101 -2.70 13.41 10.28
C PHE A 101 -2.42 14.26 11.52
N ASP A 102 -2.34 15.58 11.34
CA ASP A 102 -2.27 16.50 12.48
C ASP A 102 -3.67 16.74 13.10
N ARG A 103 -3.71 17.57 14.15
CA ARG A 103 -4.94 17.89 14.88
C ARG A 103 -5.99 18.61 14.05
N ASP A 104 -5.57 19.29 12.99
CA ASP A 104 -6.45 20.04 12.08
C ASP A 104 -6.90 19.15 10.88
N GLY A 105 -6.50 17.88 10.88
CA GLY A 105 -6.84 16.93 9.83
C GLY A 105 -6.00 17.07 8.56
N ARG A 106 -4.85 17.75 8.62
CA ARG A 106 -3.92 17.86 7.49
C ARG A 106 -3.05 16.62 7.41
N LEU A 107 -2.89 16.07 6.21
CA LEU A 107 -1.99 14.94 5.97
C LEU A 107 -0.56 15.47 5.78
N ILE A 108 0.25 15.33 6.82
CA ILE A 108 1.67 15.69 6.83
C ILE A 108 2.50 14.52 6.30
N ALA A 109 3.48 14.82 5.45
CA ALA A 109 4.32 13.82 4.80
C ALA A 109 5.80 14.22 4.82
N CYS A 110 6.67 13.25 5.14
CA CYS A 110 8.10 13.34 4.93
C CYS A 110 8.43 12.89 3.51
N CYS A 111 8.70 13.83 2.60
CA CYS A 111 8.93 13.59 1.17
C CYS A 111 10.44 13.57 0.88
N GLY A 112 11.00 12.38 0.67
CA GLY A 112 12.44 12.29 0.43
C GLY A 112 13.05 10.90 0.27
N ALA A 113 12.29 9.81 0.41
CA ALA A 113 12.87 8.49 0.17
C ALA A 113 13.47 8.41 -1.25
N ASN A 114 14.55 7.63 -1.43
CA ASN A 114 15.23 7.45 -2.72
C ASN A 114 15.48 8.77 -3.49
N ASN A 115 16.11 9.75 -2.83
CA ASN A 115 16.43 11.08 -3.38
C ASN A 115 15.21 11.87 -3.86
N GLY A 116 14.09 11.79 -3.11
CA GLY A 116 12.85 12.50 -3.39
C GLY A 116 12.93 14.02 -3.16
N LEU A 117 11.83 14.62 -2.72
CA LEU A 117 11.70 16.08 -2.66
C LEU A 117 12.61 16.77 -1.63
N MET A 118 13.12 16.04 -0.64
CA MET A 118 13.91 16.54 0.49
C MET A 118 13.14 17.63 1.27
N ALA A 119 11.90 17.34 1.64
CA ALA A 119 11.00 18.31 2.24
C ALA A 119 9.98 17.67 3.21
N LEU A 120 9.58 18.45 4.21
CA LEU A 120 8.33 18.23 4.94
C LEU A 120 7.20 18.89 4.16
N CYS A 121 6.15 18.15 3.88
CA CYS A 121 5.04 18.57 3.05
C CYS A 121 3.68 18.34 3.72
N GLU A 122 2.67 19.01 3.19
CA GLU A 122 1.26 18.68 3.36
C GLU A 122 0.76 18.09 2.04
N ILE A 123 0.10 16.93 2.10
CA ILE A 123 -0.68 16.39 0.98
C ILE A 123 -2.09 16.91 1.14
N LEU A 124 -2.48 17.79 0.21
CA LEU A 124 -3.76 18.49 0.24
C LEU A 124 -4.92 17.52 -0.07
N PRO A 125 -6.17 17.83 0.35
CA PRO A 125 -7.33 16.99 0.08
C PRO A 125 -7.58 16.67 -1.40
N ASN A 126 -7.08 17.52 -2.31
CA ASN A 126 -7.17 17.31 -3.76
C ASN A 126 -5.99 16.49 -4.34
N GLY A 127 -5.16 15.88 -3.49
CA GLY A 127 -4.04 15.04 -3.90
C GLY A 127 -2.77 15.80 -4.31
N LYS A 128 -2.72 17.13 -4.16
CA LYS A 128 -1.52 17.92 -4.48
C LYS A 128 -0.58 18.04 -3.29
N VAL A 129 0.72 18.06 -3.57
CA VAL A 129 1.76 18.31 -2.55
C VAL A 129 1.98 19.80 -2.36
N LYS A 130 1.98 20.26 -1.10
CA LYS A 130 2.39 21.60 -0.67
C LYS A 130 3.61 21.48 0.24
N VAL A 131 4.74 22.06 -0.18
CA VAL A 131 5.95 22.10 0.66
C VAL A 131 5.71 23.02 1.86
N LEU A 132 5.97 22.51 3.06
CA LEU A 132 5.96 23.30 4.30
C LEU A 132 7.37 23.82 4.60
N THR A 133 8.38 22.97 4.43
CA THR A 133 9.78 23.35 4.54
C THR A 133 10.67 22.34 3.82
N GLY A 134 11.79 22.80 3.26
CA GLY A 134 12.82 21.97 2.64
C GLY A 134 14.24 22.40 3.00
N LYS A 135 14.37 23.30 4.00
CA LYS A 135 15.64 23.89 4.41
C LYS A 135 15.68 24.11 5.92
N PHE A 136 16.89 24.08 6.48
CA PHE A 136 17.17 24.49 7.85
C PHE A 136 18.52 25.20 7.88
N ASN A 137 18.58 26.40 8.49
CA ASN A 137 19.79 27.23 8.56
C ASN A 137 20.50 27.44 7.20
N GLY A 138 19.72 27.61 6.12
CA GLY A 138 20.25 27.78 4.76
C GLY A 138 20.67 26.48 4.05
N GLY A 139 20.85 25.39 4.78
CA GLY A 139 21.07 24.05 4.22
C GLY A 139 19.77 23.38 3.77
N ARG A 140 19.86 22.47 2.79
CA ARG A 140 18.74 21.59 2.39
C ARG A 140 18.64 20.41 3.36
N TYR A 141 17.46 19.80 3.44
CA TYR A 141 17.37 18.47 4.05
C TYR A 141 18.18 17.45 3.24
N LEU A 142 18.72 16.45 3.95
CA LEU A 142 19.51 15.35 3.42
C LEU A 142 18.64 14.11 3.16
#